data_AF-A0A7C5FHA2-F1
#
_entry.id   AF-A0A7C5FHA2-F1
#
_cell.length_a   1.000
_cell.length_b   1.000
_cell.length_c   1.000
_cell.angle_alpha   90.00
_cell.angle_beta   90.00
_cell.angle_gamma   90.00
#
_symmetry.space_group_name_H-M   'P 1'
#
loop_
_entity.id
_entity.type
_entity.pdbx_description
1 polymer ?
#
loop_
_entity_poly.entity_id
_entity_poly.type
_entity_poly.pdbx_seq_one_letter_code
_entity_poly.pdbx_strand_id
1 'polypeptide(L)'
;MGEDMEKGWDISQAMIESNRCLLCYDPPCSKGCPAGTEPAIFIRKLRMKNITGAIRAIKERNILGGVCGAICPTSLLCEKECVAANFDRPIRIGKIQRALVEHSWKIGFYPLSKYYENKKDNLGKKDKIKVAIVGGGPAGISCAYELAKFGISVTIFEEHEKIGGALRYLIPSHRLSNDFIERETSELASMGIEIKCSKKIKRDDLKSLFEKGYVAVFLAPGLWKGVRLENRAVKGVYSAHDFLYSLKEKPQKMKKIVYGKKVGVIGGGAVALDCAEACLIHGAKDVYLIYRRSFGQMLSEENERICALRKGVHFLMLNQPTGYLLDENGKLAKIKLCRTELGKEDKSGRRAPVEVKGSDWELEVDLAIEAIGSQVDDDVKEIHPDIKFEKNLIVVNKRKETSANSIFAGGDITRGPGLVAEAIRDGKEAARNILEEIKKSECEEKVVLASVSPRRC
;
A
#
# COMPACT_ATOMS: atom_id res chain seq x y z
N MET A 1 3.54 19.41 -17.47
CA MET A 1 3.88 18.46 -16.39
C MET A 1 4.22 17.14 -17.05
N GLY A 2 5.37 16.54 -16.74
CA GLY A 2 5.78 15.27 -17.34
C GLY A 2 5.06 14.08 -16.71
N GLU A 3 4.99 12.97 -17.43
CA GLU A 3 4.54 11.66 -16.92
C GLU A 3 5.63 10.99 -16.03
N ASP A 4 6.84 11.56 -16.02
CA ASP A 4 8.00 11.02 -15.32
C ASP A 4 7.94 11.25 -13.80
N MET A 5 8.41 10.24 -13.07
CA MET A 5 8.54 10.28 -11.61
C MET A 5 9.53 11.38 -11.18
N GLU A 6 9.18 12.17 -10.15
CA GLU A 6 10.08 13.19 -9.58
C GLU A 6 11.44 12.57 -9.22
N LYS A 7 12.53 13.19 -9.65
CA LYS A 7 13.90 12.75 -9.34
C LYS A 7 14.15 12.78 -7.83
N GLY A 8 14.63 11.67 -7.28
CA GLY A 8 15.04 11.57 -5.88
C GLY A 8 16.30 12.38 -5.59
N TRP A 9 16.61 12.55 -4.30
CA TRP A 9 17.88 13.14 -3.88
C TRP A 9 19.06 12.24 -4.27
N ASP A 10 20.19 12.86 -4.56
CA ASP A 10 21.46 12.13 -4.61
C ASP A 10 22.00 11.85 -3.20
N ILE A 11 23.08 11.05 -3.13
CA ILE A 11 23.67 10.67 -1.85
C ILE A 11 24.30 11.86 -1.13
N SER A 12 24.81 12.86 -1.84
CA SER A 12 25.43 14.05 -1.26
C SER A 12 24.37 14.92 -0.56
N GLN A 13 23.22 15.14 -1.20
CA GLN A 13 22.07 15.81 -0.61
C GLN A 13 21.56 15.06 0.64
N ALA A 14 21.45 13.73 0.56
CA ALA A 14 21.07 12.91 1.70
C ALA A 14 22.07 12.99 2.86
N MET A 15 23.38 13.03 2.57
CA MET A 15 24.42 13.20 3.59
C MET A 15 24.34 14.57 4.27
N ILE A 16 24.15 15.65 3.50
CA ILE A 16 23.98 17.01 4.03
C ILE A 16 22.78 17.05 4.99
N GLU A 17 21.62 16.51 4.57
CA GLU A 17 20.44 16.47 5.42
C GLU A 17 20.66 15.60 6.67
N SER A 18 21.38 14.48 6.55
CA SER A 18 21.65 13.58 7.68
C SER A 18 22.44 14.25 8.81
N ASN A 19 23.24 15.28 8.51
CA ASN A 19 24.00 16.03 9.51
C ASN A 19 23.11 16.86 10.44
N ARG A 20 21.88 17.19 10.02
CA ARG A 20 20.89 17.86 10.88
C ARG A 20 20.29 16.92 11.94
N CYS A 21 20.43 15.61 11.77
CA CYS A 21 19.84 14.64 12.70
C CYS A 21 20.49 14.73 14.09
N LEU A 22 19.66 14.88 15.12
CA LEU A 22 20.09 15.01 16.52
C LEU A 22 20.58 13.70 17.16
N LEU A 23 20.53 12.57 16.44
CA LEU A 23 20.94 11.24 16.93
C LEU A 23 20.32 10.87 18.29
N CYS A 24 19.03 11.15 18.47
CA CYS A 24 18.25 10.86 19.67
C CYS A 24 18.53 9.44 20.19
N TYR A 25 18.75 9.31 21.50
CA TYR A 25 18.97 8.03 22.16
C TYR A 25 17.72 7.14 22.09
N ASP A 26 16.55 7.71 22.43
CA ASP A 26 15.24 7.09 22.25
C ASP A 26 14.52 7.75 21.07
N PRO A 27 14.70 7.26 19.83
CA PRO A 27 14.28 7.98 18.63
C PRO A 27 12.77 7.86 18.36
N PRO A 28 11.97 8.91 18.57
CA PRO A 28 10.52 8.87 18.33
C PRO A 28 10.18 8.62 16.86
N CYS A 29 11.01 9.09 15.92
CA CYS A 29 10.83 8.83 14.48
C CYS A 29 10.89 7.33 14.11
N SER A 30 11.63 6.51 14.87
CA SER A 30 11.65 5.05 14.68
C SER A 30 10.38 4.39 15.21
N LYS A 31 9.86 4.86 16.34
CA LYS A 31 8.59 4.39 16.91
C LYS A 31 7.39 4.77 16.03
N GLY A 32 7.45 5.95 15.42
CA GLY A 32 6.42 6.48 14.52
C GLY A 32 6.41 5.87 13.11
N CYS A 33 7.26 4.89 12.80
CA CYS A 33 7.28 4.22 11.51
C CYS A 33 6.48 2.91 11.57
N PRO A 34 5.28 2.81 10.96
CA PRO A 34 4.47 1.60 11.03
C PRO A 34 5.17 0.38 10.43
N ALA A 35 5.94 0.60 9.37
CA ALA A 35 6.72 -0.44 8.71
C ALA A 35 7.94 -0.89 9.54
N GLY A 36 8.26 -0.26 10.68
CA GLY A 36 9.42 -0.63 11.51
C GLY A 36 10.76 -0.53 10.76
N THR A 37 10.95 0.52 9.96
CA THR A 37 12.20 0.72 9.17
C THR A 37 13.33 1.34 10.01
N GLU A 38 13.01 1.86 11.20
CA GLU A 38 13.96 2.45 12.17
C GLU A 38 14.86 3.56 11.59
N PRO A 39 14.32 4.74 11.23
CA PRO A 39 15.06 5.85 10.65
C PRO A 39 16.34 6.26 11.37
N ALA A 40 16.33 6.26 12.71
CA ALA A 40 17.51 6.63 13.47
C ALA A 40 18.73 5.75 13.19
N ILE A 41 18.54 4.47 12.85
CA ILE A 41 19.65 3.55 12.59
C ILE A 41 20.31 3.86 11.26
N PHE A 42 19.53 3.93 10.18
CA PHE A 42 20.12 4.16 8.86
C PHE A 42 20.66 5.59 8.72
N ILE A 43 20.02 6.58 9.35
CA ILE A 43 20.51 7.96 9.35
C ILE A 43 21.81 8.08 10.15
N ARG A 44 21.92 7.41 11.30
CA ARG A 44 23.18 7.38 12.08
C ARG A 44 24.33 6.79 11.25
N LYS A 45 24.08 5.68 10.55
CA LYS A 45 25.07 5.05 9.67
C LYS A 45 25.46 5.98 8.52
N LEU A 46 24.50 6.65 7.87
CA LEU A 46 24.76 7.62 6.82
C LEU A 46 25.59 8.81 7.32
N ARG A 47 25.25 9.36 8.50
CA ARG A 47 25.99 10.46 9.12
C ARG A 47 27.45 10.09 9.44
N MET A 48 27.70 8.82 9.78
CA MET A 48 29.05 8.26 9.95
C MET A 48 29.70 7.82 8.63
N LYS A 49 29.15 8.22 7.48
CA LYS A 49 29.62 7.87 6.13
C LYS A 49 29.62 6.37 5.82
N ASN A 50 28.92 5.57 6.62
CA ASN A 50 28.71 4.15 6.37
C ASN A 50 27.47 3.93 5.48
N ILE A 51 27.62 4.25 4.18
CA ILE A 51 26.53 4.23 3.20
C ILE A 51 25.97 2.82 3.02
N THR A 52 26.82 1.82 2.78
CA THR A 52 26.39 0.43 2.58
C THR A 52 25.72 -0.14 3.83
N GLY A 53 26.21 0.22 5.03
CA GLY A 53 25.56 -0.13 6.29
C GLY A 53 24.18 0.52 6.44
N ALA A 54 24.01 1.78 6.01
CA ALA A 54 22.72 2.47 6.03
C ALA A 54 21.71 1.80 5.09
N ILE A 55 22.13 1.46 3.87
CA ILE A 55 21.33 0.73 2.89
C ILE A 55 20.89 -0.63 3.44
N ARG A 56 21.84 -1.40 4.00
CA ARG A 56 21.57 -2.69 4.62
C ARG A 56 20.55 -2.55 5.75
N ALA A 57 20.70 -1.55 6.63
CA ALA A 57 19.78 -1.33 7.74
C ALA A 57 18.34 -1.09 7.28
N ILE A 58 18.14 -0.39 6.16
CA ILE A 58 16.83 -0.21 5.52
C ILE A 58 16.33 -1.55 4.99
N LYS A 59 17.08 -2.19 4.09
CA LYS A 59 16.63 -3.39 3.36
C LYS A 59 16.36 -4.58 4.27
N GLU A 60 17.18 -4.79 5.30
CA GLU A 60 16.97 -5.87 6.29
C GLU A 60 15.62 -5.76 7.01
N ARG A 61 15.19 -4.52 7.28
CA ARG A 61 13.95 -4.22 7.97
C ARG A 61 12.79 -4.09 7.00
N ASN A 62 12.96 -3.41 5.88
CA ASN A 62 11.89 -3.09 4.96
C ASN A 62 12.37 -3.27 3.52
N ILE A 63 11.95 -4.39 2.91
CA ILE A 63 12.27 -4.71 1.52
C ILE A 63 11.76 -3.64 0.54
N LEU A 64 10.63 -3.00 0.87
CA LEU A 64 10.00 -1.90 0.14
C LEU A 64 10.42 -0.51 0.69
N GLY A 65 11.63 -0.41 1.22
CA GLY A 65 12.16 0.83 1.80
C GLY A 65 12.21 1.99 0.80
N GLY A 66 12.52 1.73 -0.46
CA GLY A 66 12.52 2.73 -1.53
C GLY A 66 11.11 3.27 -1.79
N VAL A 67 10.13 2.39 -1.99
CA VAL A 67 8.72 2.75 -2.18
C VAL A 67 8.23 3.55 -0.98
N CYS A 68 8.47 3.10 0.26
CA CYS A 68 8.12 3.87 1.44
C CYS A 68 8.79 5.25 1.46
N GLY A 69 10.05 5.37 1.05
CA GLY A 69 10.74 6.65 0.94
C GLY A 69 10.17 7.58 -0.14
N ALA A 70 9.51 7.01 -1.16
CA ALA A 70 8.91 7.75 -2.27
C ALA A 70 7.48 8.24 -1.98
N ILE A 71 6.65 7.41 -1.33
CA ILE A 71 5.19 7.65 -1.25
C ILE A 71 4.58 7.61 0.15
N CYS A 72 5.34 7.27 1.21
CA CYS A 72 4.76 7.32 2.56
C CYS A 72 4.46 8.77 2.95
N PRO A 73 3.33 9.00 3.65
CA PRO A 73 3.02 10.33 4.15
C PRO A 73 3.87 10.66 5.38
N THR A 74 5.15 10.95 5.17
CA THR A 74 6.11 11.06 6.27
C THR A 74 5.77 12.17 7.25
N SER A 75 5.08 13.23 6.80
CA SER A 75 4.62 14.33 7.65
C SER A 75 3.52 13.94 8.64
N LEU A 76 2.87 12.79 8.42
CA LEU A 76 1.89 12.20 9.34
C LEU A 76 2.48 11.05 10.17
N LEU A 77 3.72 10.63 9.87
CA LEU A 77 4.39 9.46 10.43
C LEU A 77 5.74 9.84 11.04
N CYS A 78 6.84 9.25 10.54
CA CYS A 78 8.17 9.40 11.13
C CYS A 78 8.72 10.84 11.17
N GLU A 79 8.35 11.72 10.23
CA GLU A 79 8.77 13.13 10.26
C GLU A 79 7.94 13.96 11.24
N LYS A 80 6.66 13.61 11.45
CA LYS A 80 5.81 14.21 12.49
C LYS A 80 6.44 14.08 13.87
N GLU A 81 6.97 12.90 14.15
CA GLU A 81 7.56 12.55 15.45
C GLU A 81 9.00 13.07 15.62
N CYS A 82 9.57 13.75 14.62
CA CYS A 82 10.98 14.13 14.63
C CYS A 82 11.25 15.33 15.56
N VAL A 83 12.10 15.13 16.57
CA VAL A 83 12.49 16.18 17.53
C VAL A 83 13.11 17.42 16.87
N ALA A 84 13.76 17.27 15.70
CA ALA A 84 14.32 18.41 14.96
C ALA A 84 13.25 19.40 14.48
N ALA A 85 11.98 18.98 14.37
CA ALA A 85 10.86 19.85 14.02
C ALA A 85 10.62 20.96 15.07
N ASN A 86 11.02 20.77 16.33
CA ASN A 86 10.86 21.78 17.38
C ASN A 86 11.86 22.94 17.28
N PHE A 87 12.91 22.81 16.46
CA PHE A 87 13.96 23.82 16.31
C PHE A 87 13.94 24.51 14.95
N ASP A 88 13.60 23.77 13.89
CA ASP A 88 13.56 24.28 12.52
C ASP A 88 12.51 23.51 11.71
N ARG A 89 12.91 22.36 11.17
CA ARG A 89 12.04 21.46 10.41
C ARG A 89 12.46 20.02 10.64
N PRO A 90 11.55 19.04 10.50
CA PRO A 90 11.93 17.65 10.62
C PRO A 90 13.03 17.27 9.62
N ILE A 91 13.77 16.22 9.97
CA ILE A 91 14.70 15.58 9.04
C ILE A 91 13.88 15.01 7.89
N ARG A 92 14.30 15.19 6.64
CA ARG A 92 13.64 14.58 5.47
C ARG A 92 13.93 13.10 5.36
N ILE A 93 13.36 12.33 6.29
CA ILE A 93 13.57 10.88 6.44
C ILE A 93 13.22 10.16 5.14
N GLY A 94 12.06 10.46 4.54
CA GLY A 94 11.61 9.81 3.30
C GLY A 94 12.59 10.02 2.15
N LYS A 95 13.06 11.27 1.97
CA LYS A 95 14.02 11.62 0.92
C LYS A 95 15.39 10.97 1.14
N ILE A 96 15.90 10.90 2.37
CA ILE A 96 17.13 10.16 2.70
C ILE A 96 16.96 8.66 2.40
N GLN A 97 15.84 8.07 2.83
CA GLN A 97 15.58 6.65 2.65
C GLN A 97 15.52 6.28 1.17
N ARG A 98 14.79 7.06 0.36
CA ARG A 98 14.74 6.89 -1.10
C ARG A 98 16.12 7.03 -1.73
N ALA A 99 16.88 8.06 -1.37
CA ALA A 99 18.23 8.30 -1.91
C ALA A 99 19.19 7.13 -1.63
N LEU A 100 19.14 6.55 -0.43
CA LEU A 100 19.96 5.39 -0.07
C LEU A 100 19.61 4.17 -0.93
N VAL A 101 18.31 3.87 -1.11
CA VAL A 101 17.87 2.73 -1.92
C VAL A 101 18.17 2.94 -3.41
N GLU A 102 17.92 4.13 -3.96
CA GLU A 102 18.29 4.44 -5.34
C GLU A 102 19.82 4.41 -5.56
N HIS A 103 20.59 4.82 -4.56
CA HIS A 103 22.05 4.73 -4.61
C HIS A 103 22.54 3.28 -4.61
N SER A 104 21.86 2.36 -3.90
CA SER A 104 22.20 0.94 -3.89
C SER A 104 22.16 0.34 -5.29
N TRP A 105 21.17 0.72 -6.10
CA TRP A 105 21.08 0.30 -7.50
C TRP A 105 22.22 0.85 -8.36
N LYS A 106 22.64 2.10 -8.12
CA LYS A 106 23.73 2.74 -8.88
C LYS A 106 25.08 2.06 -8.65
N ILE A 107 25.33 1.59 -7.43
CA ILE A 107 26.59 0.94 -7.05
C ILE A 107 26.54 -0.59 -7.14
N GLY A 108 25.42 -1.17 -7.58
CA GLY A 108 25.21 -2.62 -7.64
C GLY A 108 25.24 -3.30 -6.26
N PHE A 109 24.88 -2.60 -5.19
CA PHE A 109 24.89 -3.13 -3.83
C PHE A 109 23.51 -3.66 -3.43
N TYR A 110 23.38 -4.99 -3.45
CA TYR A 110 22.16 -5.73 -3.08
C TYR A 110 22.46 -6.53 -1.81
N PRO A 111 22.17 -5.98 -0.61
CA PRO A 111 22.60 -6.58 0.65
C PRO A 111 21.95 -7.95 0.93
N LEU A 112 20.86 -8.28 0.25
CA LEU A 112 20.07 -9.49 0.51
C LEU A 112 20.53 -10.71 -0.29
N SER A 113 21.14 -10.52 -1.47
CA SER A 113 21.63 -11.65 -2.29
C SER A 113 22.69 -12.48 -1.56
N LYS A 114 23.66 -11.80 -0.93
CA LYS A 114 24.72 -12.45 -0.12
C LYS A 114 24.20 -13.10 1.15
N TYR A 115 23.06 -12.66 1.68
CA TYR A 115 22.49 -13.22 2.91
C TYR A 115 21.96 -14.65 2.69
N TYR A 116 21.37 -14.91 1.52
CA TYR A 116 20.82 -16.23 1.19
C TYR A 116 21.90 -17.25 0.80
N GLU A 117 22.92 -16.81 0.05
CA GLU A 117 24.08 -17.65 -0.32
C GLU A 117 24.75 -18.29 0.91
N ASN A 118 24.95 -17.50 1.98
CA ASN A 118 25.59 -17.97 3.22
C ASN A 118 24.68 -18.86 4.09
N LYS A 119 23.38 -18.96 3.80
CA LYS A 119 22.42 -19.76 4.59
C LYS A 119 22.03 -21.09 3.94
N LYS A 120 22.28 -21.27 2.63
CA LYS A 120 22.05 -22.53 1.90
C LYS A 120 22.66 -23.75 2.62
N ASP A 121 23.82 -23.58 3.25
CA ASP A 121 24.53 -24.70 3.88
C ASP A 121 23.94 -25.14 5.23
N ASN A 122 23.04 -24.36 5.84
CA ASN A 122 22.42 -24.66 7.15
C ASN A 122 20.95 -25.10 7.07
N LEU A 123 20.42 -25.35 5.86
CA LEU A 123 18.98 -25.47 5.56
C LEU A 123 18.39 -26.88 5.64
N GLY A 124 19.20 -27.92 5.91
CA GLY A 124 18.88 -29.35 5.72
C GLY A 124 17.65 -29.96 6.43
N LYS A 125 16.82 -29.18 7.14
CA LYS A 125 15.49 -29.60 7.62
C LYS A 125 14.35 -28.64 7.29
N LYS A 126 14.62 -27.38 6.95
CA LYS A 126 13.58 -26.34 6.72
C LYS A 126 13.10 -26.23 5.27
N ASP A 127 13.81 -26.83 4.33
CA ASP A 127 13.42 -26.92 2.91
C ASP A 127 12.11 -27.70 2.67
N LYS A 128 11.53 -28.32 3.71
CA LYS A 128 10.25 -29.05 3.61
C LYS A 128 9.02 -28.21 3.95
N ILE A 129 9.17 -27.05 4.59
CA ILE A 129 8.04 -26.27 5.07
C ILE A 129 7.66 -25.21 4.04
N LYS A 130 6.44 -25.32 3.50
CA LYS A 130 5.93 -24.45 2.44
C LYS A 130 4.85 -23.51 2.98
N VAL A 131 4.95 -22.23 2.66
CA VAL A 131 3.91 -21.23 2.95
C VAL A 131 3.47 -20.54 1.66
N ALA A 132 2.15 -20.45 1.47
CA ALA A 132 1.57 -19.79 0.31
C ALA A 132 1.15 -18.36 0.67
N ILE A 133 1.46 -17.41 -0.21
CA ILE A 133 1.07 -16.01 -0.08
C ILE A 133 0.14 -15.68 -1.24
N VAL A 134 -1.09 -15.25 -0.94
CA VAL A 134 -2.09 -14.89 -1.95
C VAL A 134 -2.14 -13.37 -2.07
N GLY A 135 -1.64 -12.85 -3.19
CA GLY A 135 -1.49 -11.42 -3.47
C GLY A 135 -0.04 -10.95 -3.38
N GLY A 136 0.49 -10.40 -4.47
CA GLY A 136 1.83 -9.85 -4.60
C GLY A 136 1.92 -8.36 -4.25
N GLY A 137 1.01 -7.83 -3.43
CA GLY A 137 1.06 -6.46 -2.93
C GLY A 137 2.04 -6.25 -1.76
N PRO A 138 2.09 -5.06 -1.15
CA PRO A 138 3.04 -4.75 -0.09
C PRO A 138 3.02 -5.70 1.12
N ALA A 139 1.82 -6.10 1.56
CA ALA A 139 1.67 -7.05 2.67
C ALA A 139 2.21 -8.44 2.31
N GLY A 140 1.85 -8.96 1.13
CA GLY A 140 2.32 -10.26 0.65
C GLY A 140 3.84 -10.29 0.44
N ILE A 141 4.40 -9.28 -0.23
CA ILE A 141 5.85 -9.11 -0.41
C ILE A 141 6.56 -9.08 0.95
N SER A 142 6.05 -8.31 1.91
CA SER A 142 6.67 -8.22 3.23
C SER A 142 6.58 -9.54 4.00
N CYS A 143 5.46 -10.24 3.93
CA CYS A 143 5.30 -11.55 4.59
C CYS A 143 6.26 -12.58 4.01
N ALA A 144 6.31 -12.66 2.67
CA ALA A 144 7.21 -13.56 1.96
C ALA A 144 8.69 -13.28 2.30
N TYR A 145 9.07 -12.01 2.28
CA TYR A 145 10.40 -11.56 2.65
C TYR A 145 10.79 -11.98 4.08
N GLU A 146 9.91 -11.74 5.06
CA GLU A 146 10.18 -12.11 6.45
C GLU A 146 10.32 -13.63 6.61
N LEU A 147 9.43 -14.43 6.01
CA LEU A 147 9.50 -15.89 6.07
C LEU A 147 10.77 -16.45 5.40
N ALA A 148 11.15 -15.92 4.24
CA ALA A 148 12.33 -16.34 3.50
C ALA A 148 13.63 -16.13 4.31
N LYS A 149 13.72 -15.07 5.13
CA LYS A 149 14.87 -14.84 6.03
C LYS A 149 15.07 -16.00 7.03
N PHE A 150 14.02 -16.72 7.38
CA PHE A 150 14.08 -17.87 8.28
C PHE A 150 14.24 -19.21 7.58
N GLY A 151 14.37 -19.20 6.24
CA GLY A 151 14.59 -20.39 5.43
C GLY A 151 13.31 -21.15 5.08
N ILE A 152 12.15 -20.51 5.18
CA ILE A 152 10.87 -21.11 4.79
C ILE A 152 10.72 -21.04 3.27
N SER A 153 10.25 -22.11 2.63
CA SER A 153 9.92 -22.12 1.21
C SER A 153 8.63 -21.34 0.99
N VAL A 154 8.70 -20.21 0.27
CA VAL A 154 7.54 -19.34 0.06
C VAL A 154 7.20 -19.25 -1.43
N THR A 155 5.91 -19.38 -1.74
CA THR A 155 5.37 -19.09 -3.07
C THR A 155 4.36 -17.95 -2.97
N ILE A 156 4.57 -16.88 -3.75
CA ILE A 156 3.60 -15.80 -3.96
C ILE A 156 2.74 -16.15 -5.18
N PHE A 157 1.41 -16.13 -5.00
CA PHE A 157 0.43 -16.26 -6.07
C PHE A 157 -0.20 -14.89 -6.33
N GLU A 158 -0.03 -14.38 -7.55
CA GLU A 158 -0.46 -13.06 -7.98
C GLU A 158 -1.43 -13.20 -9.17
N GLU A 159 -2.57 -12.50 -9.10
CA GLU A 159 -3.60 -12.54 -10.14
C GLU A 159 -3.15 -11.84 -11.43
N HIS A 160 -2.42 -10.72 -11.30
CA HIS A 160 -1.96 -9.95 -12.43
C HIS A 160 -0.65 -10.48 -13.02
N GLU A 161 -0.23 -9.93 -14.15
CA GLU A 161 1.01 -10.32 -14.85
C GLU A 161 2.27 -10.10 -14.00
N LYS A 162 2.23 -9.12 -13.09
CA LYS A 162 3.36 -8.74 -12.23
C LYS A 162 2.93 -8.39 -10.82
N ILE A 163 3.81 -8.68 -9.86
CA ILE A 163 3.65 -8.28 -8.45
C ILE A 163 3.75 -6.77 -8.25
N GLY A 164 3.27 -6.29 -7.12
CA GLY A 164 3.26 -4.89 -6.70
C GLY A 164 1.88 -4.42 -6.25
N GLY A 165 0.81 -5.11 -6.66
CA GLY A 165 -0.57 -4.76 -6.33
C GLY A 165 -0.88 -3.29 -6.62
N ALA A 166 -1.53 -2.61 -5.68
CA ALA A 166 -1.87 -1.19 -5.80
C ALA A 166 -0.67 -0.29 -6.17
N LEU A 167 0.56 -0.63 -5.73
CA LEU A 167 1.75 0.15 -6.08
C LEU A 167 1.96 0.26 -7.59
N ARG A 168 1.75 -0.86 -8.30
CA ARG A 168 1.97 -0.96 -9.74
C ARG A 168 0.77 -0.50 -10.54
N TYR A 169 -0.42 -0.93 -10.12
CA TYR A 169 -1.62 -0.80 -10.95
C TYR A 169 -2.49 0.40 -10.59
N LEU A 170 -2.34 1.00 -9.40
CA LEU A 170 -3.21 2.10 -8.96
C LEU A 170 -2.45 3.40 -8.67
N ILE A 171 -1.20 3.35 -8.21
CA ILE A 171 -0.44 4.58 -7.95
C ILE A 171 0.07 5.16 -9.28
N PRO A 172 -0.24 6.44 -9.61
CA PRO A 172 0.20 7.05 -10.86
C PRO A 172 1.72 7.01 -11.08
N SER A 173 2.14 6.87 -12.35
CA SER A 173 3.56 6.75 -12.72
C SER A 173 4.43 7.95 -12.34
N HIS A 174 3.85 9.16 -12.27
CA HIS A 174 4.56 10.36 -11.84
C HIS A 174 4.87 10.38 -10.34
N ARG A 175 4.17 9.55 -9.54
CA ARG A 175 4.49 9.31 -8.12
C ARG A 175 5.37 8.09 -7.93
N LEU A 176 5.08 7.01 -8.65
CA LEU A 176 5.81 5.75 -8.56
C LEU A 176 5.82 5.03 -9.91
N SER A 177 7.00 4.98 -10.54
CA SER A 177 7.15 4.29 -11.82
C SER A 177 7.20 2.78 -11.66
N ASN A 178 6.77 2.05 -12.70
CA ASN A 178 6.84 0.58 -12.69
C ASN A 178 8.30 0.11 -12.63
N ASP A 179 9.23 0.81 -13.29
CA ASP A 179 10.67 0.52 -13.22
C ASP A 179 11.23 0.63 -11.80
N PHE A 180 10.74 1.58 -11.01
CA PHE A 180 11.12 1.70 -9.60
C PHE A 180 10.70 0.44 -8.83
N ILE A 181 9.47 -0.03 -9.06
CA ILE A 181 8.93 -1.23 -8.42
C ILE A 181 9.74 -2.46 -8.86
N GLU A 182 10.01 -2.62 -10.17
CA GLU A 182 10.82 -3.74 -10.69
C GLU A 182 12.19 -3.80 -10.01
N ARG A 183 12.90 -2.67 -9.97
CA ARG A 183 14.22 -2.59 -9.34
C ARG A 183 14.17 -2.92 -7.86
N GLU A 184 13.16 -2.42 -7.16
CA GLU A 184 13.01 -2.70 -5.74
C GLU A 184 12.68 -4.18 -5.45
N THR A 185 11.80 -4.79 -6.24
CA THR A 185 11.38 -6.18 -6.02
C THR A 185 12.34 -7.22 -6.61
N SER A 186 13.31 -6.81 -7.42
CA SER A 186 14.27 -7.72 -8.07
C SER A 186 15.05 -8.62 -7.10
N GLU A 187 15.31 -8.15 -5.88
CA GLU A 187 16.02 -8.92 -4.85
C GLU A 187 15.21 -10.12 -4.30
N LEU A 188 13.87 -10.13 -4.45
CA LEU A 188 13.02 -11.19 -3.91
C LEU A 188 13.37 -12.58 -4.47
N ALA A 189 13.64 -12.67 -5.78
CA ALA A 189 14.00 -13.92 -6.44
C ALA A 189 15.33 -14.47 -5.90
N SER A 190 16.29 -13.60 -5.56
CA SER A 190 17.58 -14.01 -4.99
C SER A 190 17.46 -14.62 -3.59
N MET A 191 16.32 -14.42 -2.92
CA MET A 191 16.00 -15.01 -1.62
C MET A 191 15.28 -16.35 -1.71
N GLY A 192 15.16 -16.93 -2.92
CA GLY A 192 14.48 -18.21 -3.13
C GLY A 192 12.95 -18.13 -3.04
N ILE A 193 12.37 -16.94 -3.12
CA ILE A 193 10.92 -16.74 -3.15
C ILE A 193 10.42 -17.06 -4.56
N GLU A 194 9.54 -18.05 -4.67
CA GLU A 194 8.87 -18.40 -5.93
C GLU A 194 7.70 -17.42 -6.16
N ILE A 195 7.56 -16.91 -7.39
CA ILE A 195 6.49 -15.97 -7.75
C ILE A 195 5.72 -16.52 -8.94
N LYS A 196 4.42 -16.76 -8.74
CA LYS A 196 3.47 -17.24 -9.76
C LYS A 196 2.49 -16.13 -10.09
N CYS A 197 2.82 -15.37 -11.12
CA CYS A 197 1.93 -14.36 -11.70
C CYS A 197 0.83 -14.99 -12.56
N SER A 198 -0.18 -14.18 -12.92
CA SER A 198 -1.33 -14.61 -13.72
C SER A 198 -2.08 -15.81 -13.13
N LYS A 199 -2.00 -15.98 -11.80
CA LYS A 199 -2.59 -17.09 -11.05
C LYS A 199 -3.44 -16.55 -9.91
N LYS A 200 -4.71 -16.30 -10.23
CA LYS A 200 -5.74 -16.03 -9.23
C LYS A 200 -6.00 -17.29 -8.40
N ILE A 201 -6.03 -17.15 -7.08
CA ILE A 201 -6.43 -18.21 -6.15
C ILE A 201 -7.91 -18.03 -5.84
N LYS A 202 -8.72 -19.00 -6.27
CA LYS A 202 -10.13 -19.11 -5.91
C LYS A 202 -10.31 -20.10 -4.75
N ARG A 203 -11.55 -20.31 -4.33
CA ARG A 203 -11.92 -21.25 -3.27
C ARG A 203 -11.30 -22.64 -3.43
N ASP A 204 -11.45 -23.24 -4.61
CA ASP A 204 -10.94 -24.60 -4.86
C ASP A 204 -9.41 -24.63 -4.98
N ASP A 205 -8.80 -23.57 -5.52
CA ASP A 205 -7.34 -23.45 -5.54
C ASP A 205 -6.78 -23.38 -4.11
N LEU A 206 -7.42 -22.63 -3.20
CA LEU A 206 -6.96 -22.47 -1.83
C LEU A 206 -6.95 -23.82 -1.08
N LYS A 207 -7.98 -24.65 -1.26
CA LYS A 207 -7.99 -26.02 -0.73
C LYS A 207 -6.83 -26.84 -1.31
N SER A 208 -6.63 -26.75 -2.63
CA SER A 208 -5.55 -27.47 -3.31
C SER A 208 -4.15 -27.06 -2.84
N LEU A 209 -3.97 -25.85 -2.27
CA LEU A 209 -2.69 -25.44 -1.69
C LEU A 209 -2.35 -26.33 -0.49
N PHE A 210 -3.29 -26.56 0.42
CA PHE A 210 -3.03 -27.45 1.55
C PHE A 210 -2.70 -28.88 1.10
N GLU A 211 -3.40 -29.40 0.07
CA GLU A 211 -3.10 -30.70 -0.54
C GLU A 211 -1.70 -30.76 -1.17
N LYS A 212 -1.17 -29.64 -1.66
CA LYS A 212 0.20 -29.51 -2.20
C LYS A 212 1.27 -29.36 -1.11
N GLY A 213 0.89 -29.47 0.16
CA GLY A 213 1.79 -29.45 1.31
C GLY A 213 2.14 -28.05 1.81
N TYR A 214 1.37 -27.02 1.47
CA TYR A 214 1.48 -25.71 2.12
C TYR A 214 0.90 -25.80 3.53
N VAL A 215 1.70 -25.52 4.55
CA VAL A 215 1.30 -25.65 5.97
C VAL A 215 0.52 -24.44 6.48
N ALA A 216 0.66 -23.29 5.80
CA ALA A 216 -0.04 -22.07 6.10
C ALA A 216 -0.28 -21.23 4.82
N VAL A 217 -1.34 -20.43 4.84
CA VAL A 217 -1.69 -19.49 3.78
C VAL A 217 -1.82 -18.09 4.37
N PHE A 218 -1.21 -17.09 3.73
CA PHE A 218 -1.42 -15.67 4.05
C PHE A 218 -2.20 -14.97 2.93
N LEU A 219 -3.38 -14.45 3.26
CA LEU A 219 -4.26 -13.72 2.36
C LEU A 219 -3.97 -12.23 2.40
N ALA A 220 -3.50 -11.68 1.28
CA ALA A 220 -3.26 -10.27 1.06
C ALA A 220 -3.74 -9.80 -0.34
N PRO A 221 -4.98 -10.12 -0.78
CA PRO A 221 -5.46 -9.75 -2.11
C PRO A 221 -5.68 -8.23 -2.29
N GLY A 222 -5.82 -7.47 -1.19
CA GLY A 222 -6.15 -6.05 -1.25
C GLY A 222 -7.64 -5.79 -1.50
N LEU A 223 -7.97 -4.59 -1.97
CA LEU A 223 -9.33 -4.16 -2.30
C LEU A 223 -9.33 -3.54 -3.71
N TRP A 224 -9.99 -4.19 -4.67
CA TRP A 224 -9.96 -3.76 -6.07
C TRP A 224 -11.28 -3.17 -6.56
N LYS A 225 -12.38 -3.42 -5.84
CA LYS A 225 -13.71 -2.90 -6.20
C LYS A 225 -13.92 -1.52 -5.60
N GLY A 226 -14.17 -0.51 -6.44
CA GLY A 226 -14.52 0.83 -5.96
C GLY A 226 -15.95 0.91 -5.40
N VAL A 227 -16.16 1.75 -4.39
CA VAL A 227 -17.50 2.13 -3.95
C VAL A 227 -18.10 3.10 -4.97
N ARG A 228 -19.38 2.92 -5.31
CA ARG A 228 -20.11 3.76 -6.29
C ARG A 228 -21.17 4.59 -5.57
N LEU A 229 -21.43 5.81 -6.05
CA LEU A 229 -22.49 6.67 -5.51
C LEU A 229 -23.88 6.11 -5.84
N GLU A 230 -24.07 5.68 -7.09
CA GLU A 230 -25.30 5.04 -7.57
C GLU A 230 -25.01 3.56 -7.90
N ASN A 231 -25.96 2.65 -7.64
CA ASN A 231 -25.80 1.22 -7.90
C ASN A 231 -26.03 0.85 -9.39
N ARG A 232 -25.68 1.75 -10.31
CA ARG A 232 -25.78 1.57 -11.76
C ARG A 232 -24.54 2.15 -12.46
N ALA A 233 -24.18 1.59 -13.60
CA ALA A 233 -23.11 2.14 -14.42
C ALA A 233 -23.60 3.38 -15.19
N VAL A 234 -22.86 4.47 -15.09
CA VAL A 234 -23.12 5.71 -15.83
C VAL A 234 -21.96 5.99 -16.78
N LYS A 235 -22.26 6.21 -18.06
CA LYS A 235 -21.24 6.48 -19.07
C LYS A 235 -20.57 7.83 -18.77
N GLY A 236 -19.25 7.80 -18.57
CA GLY A 236 -18.48 8.97 -18.14
C GLY A 236 -18.21 9.04 -16.63
N VAL A 237 -18.73 8.10 -15.84
CA VAL A 237 -18.44 7.98 -14.40
C VAL A 237 -17.58 6.74 -14.14
N TYR A 238 -16.39 6.94 -13.59
CA TYR A 238 -15.42 5.90 -13.29
C TYR A 238 -15.24 5.78 -11.78
N SER A 239 -15.00 4.57 -11.28
CA SER A 239 -14.38 4.46 -9.96
C SER A 239 -12.91 4.89 -10.07
N ALA A 240 -12.33 5.38 -8.97
CA ALA A 240 -10.91 5.73 -8.95
C ALA A 240 -10.01 4.53 -9.30
N HIS A 241 -10.42 3.31 -8.92
CA HIS A 241 -9.67 2.08 -9.21
C HIS A 241 -9.65 1.81 -10.71
N ASP A 242 -10.84 1.79 -11.34
CA ASP A 242 -10.96 1.54 -12.79
C ASP A 242 -10.22 2.61 -13.59
N PHE A 243 -10.30 3.88 -13.16
CA PHE A 243 -9.64 5.00 -13.80
C PHE A 243 -8.11 4.86 -13.73
N LEU A 244 -7.55 4.69 -12.54
CA LEU A 244 -6.10 4.61 -12.33
C LEU A 244 -5.51 3.34 -12.93
N TYR A 245 -6.20 2.20 -12.80
CA TYR A 245 -5.84 0.95 -13.47
C TYR A 245 -5.80 1.12 -14.99
N SER A 246 -6.86 1.68 -15.58
CA SER A 246 -6.90 1.95 -17.02
C SER A 246 -5.85 2.96 -17.46
N LEU A 247 -5.47 3.90 -16.59
CA LEU A 247 -4.41 4.87 -16.87
C LEU A 247 -3.06 4.19 -16.99
N LYS A 248 -2.77 3.18 -16.17
CA LYS A 248 -1.56 2.36 -16.24
C LYS A 248 -1.55 1.44 -17.45
N GLU A 249 -2.64 0.74 -17.69
CA GLU A 249 -2.71 -0.30 -18.74
C GLU A 249 -2.94 0.28 -20.14
N LYS A 250 -3.67 1.39 -20.23
CA LYS A 250 -4.11 1.99 -21.51
C LYS A 250 -3.92 3.51 -21.50
N PRO A 251 -2.71 4.02 -21.24
CA PRO A 251 -2.45 5.45 -21.00
C PRO A 251 -2.92 6.32 -22.17
N GLN A 252 -2.64 5.93 -23.42
CA GLN A 252 -3.05 6.70 -24.60
C GLN A 252 -4.57 6.78 -24.78
N LYS A 253 -5.29 5.71 -24.43
CA LYS A 253 -6.76 5.70 -24.48
C LYS A 253 -7.32 6.63 -23.40
N MET A 254 -6.80 6.53 -22.18
CA MET A 254 -7.25 7.36 -21.07
C MET A 254 -6.92 8.84 -21.29
N LYS A 255 -5.75 9.15 -21.86
CA LYS A 255 -5.39 10.50 -22.29
C LYS A 255 -6.45 11.11 -23.20
N LYS A 256 -6.88 10.38 -24.23
CA LYS A 256 -7.94 10.85 -25.14
C LYS A 256 -9.29 11.06 -24.46
N ILE A 257 -9.61 10.25 -23.44
CA ILE A 257 -10.85 10.39 -22.67
C ILE A 257 -10.83 11.67 -21.81
N VAL A 258 -9.67 12.03 -21.26
CA VAL A 258 -9.51 13.14 -20.32
C VAL A 258 -9.20 14.47 -21.01
N TYR A 259 -8.51 14.44 -22.15
CA TYR A 259 -8.00 15.64 -22.81
C TYR A 259 -9.12 16.65 -23.15
N GLY A 260 -8.92 17.90 -22.72
CA GLY A 260 -9.86 19.01 -22.94
C GLY A 260 -11.17 18.91 -22.14
N LYS A 261 -11.31 17.93 -21.24
CA LYS A 261 -12.55 17.71 -20.47
C LYS A 261 -12.58 18.46 -19.15
N LYS A 262 -13.79 18.83 -18.70
CA LYS A 262 -14.05 19.23 -17.31
C LYS A 262 -14.27 17.96 -16.48
N VAL A 263 -13.48 17.75 -15.43
CA VAL A 263 -13.50 16.52 -14.63
C VAL A 263 -13.90 16.81 -13.19
N GLY A 264 -14.89 16.08 -12.67
CA GLY A 264 -15.24 16.08 -11.25
C GLY A 264 -14.64 14.87 -10.52
N VAL A 265 -13.71 15.08 -9.60
CA VAL A 265 -13.14 14.03 -8.75
C VAL A 265 -13.79 14.10 -7.37
N ILE A 266 -14.51 13.04 -6.99
CA ILE A 266 -15.26 12.98 -5.75
C ILE A 266 -14.43 12.28 -4.67
N GLY A 267 -13.99 13.02 -3.66
CA GLY A 267 -13.21 12.47 -2.55
C GLY A 267 -12.24 13.49 -1.95
N GLY A 268 -11.61 13.12 -0.83
CA GLY A 268 -10.66 13.99 -0.13
C GLY A 268 -9.48 13.24 0.50
N GLY A 269 -9.13 12.07 -0.05
CA GLY A 269 -7.95 11.30 0.35
C GLY A 269 -6.87 11.33 -0.73
N ALA A 270 -5.76 10.63 -0.48
CA ALA A 270 -4.63 10.57 -1.41
C ALA A 270 -5.03 10.09 -2.82
N VAL A 271 -5.90 9.08 -2.92
CA VAL A 271 -6.42 8.58 -4.20
C VAL A 271 -7.16 9.65 -5.00
N ALA A 272 -7.92 10.54 -4.33
CA ALA A 272 -8.61 11.63 -5.00
C ALA A 272 -7.62 12.66 -5.58
N LEU A 273 -6.55 12.98 -4.84
CA LEU A 273 -5.47 13.84 -5.35
C LEU A 273 -4.73 13.17 -6.51
N ASP A 274 -4.45 11.87 -6.42
CA ASP A 274 -3.81 11.11 -7.49
C ASP A 274 -4.63 11.16 -8.79
N CYS A 275 -5.95 10.95 -8.71
CA CYS A 275 -6.85 11.10 -9.86
C CYS A 275 -6.86 12.54 -10.40
N ALA A 276 -6.95 13.54 -9.51
CA ALA A 276 -7.00 14.94 -9.92
C ALA A 276 -5.71 15.39 -10.63
N GLU A 277 -4.54 15.06 -10.07
CA GLU A 277 -3.26 15.37 -10.69
C GLU A 277 -3.05 14.60 -12.00
N ALA A 278 -3.44 13.33 -12.04
CA ALA A 278 -3.40 12.54 -13.26
C ALA A 278 -4.24 13.19 -14.36
N CYS A 279 -5.44 13.69 -14.05
CA CYS A 279 -6.27 14.39 -15.03
C CYS A 279 -5.59 15.64 -15.58
N LEU A 280 -4.95 16.44 -14.73
CA LEU A 280 -4.19 17.62 -15.17
C LEU A 280 -3.01 17.26 -16.08
N ILE A 281 -2.24 16.23 -15.72
CA ILE A 281 -1.11 15.74 -16.54
C ILE A 281 -1.59 15.32 -17.94
N HIS A 282 -2.77 14.72 -18.02
CA HIS A 282 -3.36 14.24 -19.28
C HIS A 282 -4.15 15.31 -20.05
N GLY A 283 -4.06 16.58 -19.62
CA GLY A 283 -4.59 17.73 -20.36
C GLY A 283 -6.08 17.98 -20.16
N ALA A 284 -6.65 17.61 -19.00
CA ALA A 284 -7.98 18.08 -18.61
C ALA A 284 -8.04 19.61 -18.65
N LYS A 285 -9.18 20.17 -19.08
CA LYS A 285 -9.41 21.62 -19.14
C LYS A 285 -9.55 22.20 -17.73
N ASP A 286 -10.39 21.57 -16.93
CA ASP A 286 -10.64 21.93 -15.52
C ASP A 286 -10.79 20.66 -14.71
N VAL A 287 -10.26 20.65 -13.48
CA VAL A 287 -10.38 19.53 -12.55
C VAL A 287 -10.94 20.06 -11.24
N TYR A 288 -12.14 19.59 -10.87
CA TYR A 288 -12.83 19.94 -9.64
C TYR A 288 -12.70 18.79 -8.63
N LEU A 289 -12.05 19.04 -7.50
CA LEU A 289 -12.02 18.09 -6.39
C LEU A 289 -13.17 18.41 -5.43
N ILE A 290 -14.18 17.53 -5.44
CA ILE A 290 -15.45 17.68 -4.73
C ILE A 290 -15.34 16.92 -3.41
N TYR A 291 -15.44 17.65 -2.30
CA TYR A 291 -15.30 17.06 -0.99
C TYR A 291 -16.35 17.58 0.00
N ARG A 292 -17.01 16.64 0.68
CA ARG A 292 -18.08 16.94 1.64
C ARG A 292 -17.62 17.55 2.96
N ARG A 293 -16.31 17.72 3.21
CA ARG A 293 -15.80 18.39 4.42
C ARG A 293 -14.93 19.57 4.03
N SER A 294 -14.37 20.25 5.03
CA SER A 294 -13.43 21.35 4.79
C SER A 294 -12.05 20.84 4.37
N PHE A 295 -11.26 21.74 3.80
CA PHE A 295 -9.88 21.48 3.38
C PHE A 295 -9.02 20.89 4.51
N GLY A 296 -9.15 21.43 5.74
CA GLY A 296 -8.43 20.94 6.92
C GLY A 296 -8.83 19.53 7.38
N GLN A 297 -10.00 19.03 6.98
CA GLN A 297 -10.51 17.70 7.34
C GLN A 297 -10.16 16.60 6.31
N MET A 298 -9.52 16.98 5.21
CA MET A 298 -9.01 16.03 4.20
C MET A 298 -7.97 15.08 4.80
N LEU A 299 -7.93 13.85 4.29
CA LEU A 299 -7.04 12.78 4.76
C LEU A 299 -5.63 12.84 4.16
N SER A 300 -5.48 13.52 3.03
CA SER A 300 -4.21 13.68 2.31
C SER A 300 -3.27 14.64 3.04
N GLU A 301 -1.96 14.47 2.83
CA GLU A 301 -0.95 15.36 3.39
C GLU A 301 -1.13 16.81 2.95
N GLU A 302 -0.80 17.73 3.84
CA GLU A 302 -0.93 19.16 3.56
C GLU A 302 -0.16 19.62 2.33
N ASN A 303 1.09 19.16 2.20
CA ASN A 303 1.94 19.50 1.06
C ASN A 303 1.35 19.00 -0.26
N GLU A 304 0.72 17.82 -0.28
CA GLU A 304 0.05 17.29 -1.47
C GLU A 304 -1.19 18.13 -1.83
N ARG A 305 -2.00 18.52 -0.83
CA ARG A 305 -3.15 19.40 -1.05
C ARG A 305 -2.73 20.76 -1.63
N ILE A 306 -1.71 21.38 -1.05
CA ILE A 306 -1.18 22.67 -1.49
C ILE A 306 -0.57 22.55 -2.90
N CYS A 307 0.13 21.44 -3.17
CA CYS A 307 0.70 21.16 -4.49
C CYS A 307 -0.39 21.04 -5.56
N ALA A 308 -1.44 20.25 -5.29
CA ALA A 308 -2.59 20.12 -6.19
C ALA A 308 -3.29 21.46 -6.44
N LEU A 309 -3.46 22.28 -5.40
CA LEU A 309 -4.02 23.63 -5.53
C LEU A 309 -3.15 24.52 -6.44
N ARG A 310 -1.82 24.52 -6.23
CA ARG A 310 -0.86 25.26 -7.06
C ARG A 310 -0.82 24.78 -8.52
N LYS A 311 -1.08 23.49 -8.75
CA LYS A 311 -1.20 22.90 -10.10
C LYS A 311 -2.51 23.27 -10.81
N GLY A 312 -3.45 23.92 -10.12
CA GLY A 312 -4.71 24.40 -10.70
C GLY A 312 -5.92 23.48 -10.45
N VAL A 313 -5.85 22.55 -9.48
CA VAL A 313 -7.05 21.81 -9.05
C VAL A 313 -8.01 22.76 -8.33
N HIS A 314 -9.27 22.79 -8.75
CA HIS A 314 -10.34 23.57 -8.10
C HIS A 314 -10.93 22.80 -6.93
N PHE A 315 -10.74 23.29 -5.71
CA PHE A 315 -11.23 22.63 -4.49
C PHE A 315 -12.68 23.06 -4.19
N LEU A 316 -13.64 22.20 -4.51
CA LEU A 316 -15.05 22.36 -4.14
C LEU A 316 -15.31 21.69 -2.79
N MET A 317 -14.88 22.38 -1.73
CA MET A 317 -15.06 21.94 -0.35
C MET A 317 -16.51 22.13 0.10
N LEU A 318 -16.92 21.40 1.13
CA LEU A 318 -18.26 21.46 1.68
C LEU A 318 -19.36 21.19 0.65
N ASN A 319 -19.09 20.29 -0.30
CA ASN A 319 -20.04 19.85 -1.31
C ASN A 319 -20.13 18.32 -1.34
N GLN A 320 -21.35 17.79 -1.29
CA GLN A 320 -21.63 16.36 -1.35
C GLN A 320 -22.39 16.04 -2.64
N PRO A 321 -21.94 15.05 -3.44
CA PRO A 321 -22.71 14.61 -4.58
C PRO A 321 -23.92 13.79 -4.16
N THR A 322 -25.05 14.09 -4.81
CA THR A 322 -26.35 13.44 -4.58
C THR A 322 -26.82 12.63 -5.79
N GLY A 323 -26.17 12.76 -6.95
CA GLY A 323 -26.42 11.94 -8.14
C GLY A 323 -25.87 12.54 -9.42
N TYR A 324 -26.21 11.92 -10.55
CA TYR A 324 -25.76 12.34 -11.88
C TYR A 324 -26.91 12.74 -12.80
N LEU A 325 -26.68 13.77 -13.63
CA LEU A 325 -27.56 14.14 -14.75
C LEU A 325 -26.90 13.75 -16.07
N LEU A 326 -27.70 13.18 -16.96
CA LEU A 326 -27.25 12.64 -18.23
C LEU A 326 -27.73 13.53 -19.39
N ASP A 327 -26.95 13.54 -20.47
CA ASP A 327 -27.36 14.09 -21.76
C ASP A 327 -28.33 13.14 -22.49
N GLU A 328 -28.80 13.58 -23.66
CA GLU A 328 -29.71 12.83 -24.53
C GLU A 328 -29.15 11.46 -24.98
N ASN A 329 -27.82 11.29 -24.95
CA ASN A 329 -27.13 10.05 -25.31
C ASN A 329 -26.83 9.17 -24.10
N GLY A 330 -27.36 9.50 -22.91
CA GLY A 330 -27.16 8.76 -21.67
C GLY A 330 -25.75 8.89 -21.09
N LYS A 331 -24.98 9.92 -21.45
CA LYS A 331 -23.66 10.21 -20.91
C LYS A 331 -23.76 11.28 -19.82
N LEU A 332 -22.87 11.22 -18.82
CA LEU A 332 -22.73 12.27 -17.82
C LEU A 332 -22.61 13.67 -18.46
N ALA A 333 -23.46 14.58 -18.00
CA ALA A 333 -23.43 16.00 -18.34
C ALA A 333 -23.19 16.88 -17.09
N LYS A 334 -23.78 16.50 -15.94
CA LYS A 334 -23.64 17.25 -14.69
C LYS A 334 -23.63 16.34 -13.46
N ILE A 335 -22.97 16.79 -12.40
CA ILE A 335 -23.06 16.20 -11.05
C ILE A 335 -24.05 17.04 -10.24
N LYS A 336 -25.04 16.40 -9.61
CA LYS A 336 -25.91 17.04 -8.61
C LYS A 336 -25.18 17.10 -7.29
N LEU A 337 -25.14 18.28 -6.68
CA LEU A 337 -24.42 18.58 -5.46
C LEU A 337 -25.36 19.23 -4.45
N CYS A 338 -25.14 18.96 -3.17
CA CYS A 338 -25.73 19.69 -2.05
C CYS A 338 -24.60 20.27 -1.19
N ARG A 339 -24.77 21.49 -0.68
CA ARG A 339 -23.79 22.06 0.25
C ARG A 339 -23.89 21.34 1.59
N THR A 340 -22.76 21.25 2.26
CA THR A 340 -22.66 20.65 3.59
C THR A 340 -22.06 21.64 4.57
N GLU A 341 -22.44 21.57 5.83
CA GLU A 341 -21.75 22.23 6.94
C GLU A 341 -21.05 21.21 7.84
N LEU A 342 -20.10 21.67 8.67
CA LEU A 342 -19.41 20.81 9.62
C LEU A 342 -20.25 20.68 10.90
N GLY A 343 -20.78 19.49 11.16
CA GLY A 343 -21.44 19.13 12.39
C GLY A 343 -20.47 18.74 13.52
N LYS A 344 -20.96 17.89 14.43
CA LYS A 344 -20.17 17.29 15.52
C LYS A 344 -19.14 16.31 14.99
N GLU A 345 -18.13 16.01 15.79
CA GLU A 345 -17.12 15.00 15.45
C GLU A 345 -17.74 13.60 15.32
N ASP A 346 -17.31 12.88 14.28
CA ASP A 346 -17.64 11.48 14.06
C ASP A 346 -16.68 10.55 14.83
N LYS A 347 -16.87 9.23 14.71
CA LYS A 347 -16.02 8.22 15.36
C LYS A 347 -14.54 8.28 14.93
N SER A 348 -14.20 8.98 13.85
CA SER A 348 -12.83 9.21 13.42
C SER A 348 -12.20 10.47 14.04
N GLY A 349 -12.93 11.18 14.91
CA GLY A 349 -12.50 12.45 15.51
C GLY A 349 -12.59 13.63 14.54
N ARG A 350 -13.24 13.46 13.39
CA ARG A 350 -13.37 14.49 12.36
C ARG A 350 -14.79 15.00 12.31
N ARG A 351 -14.98 16.30 12.07
CA ARG A 351 -16.33 16.89 12.00
C ARG A 351 -17.14 16.26 10.86
N ALA A 352 -18.32 15.75 11.20
CA ALA A 352 -19.21 15.09 10.27
C ALA A 352 -19.82 16.12 9.30
N PRO A 353 -19.99 15.78 8.01
CA PRO A 353 -20.70 16.62 7.07
C PRO A 353 -22.21 16.51 7.31
N VAL A 354 -22.90 17.65 7.37
CA VAL A 354 -24.36 17.74 7.49
C VAL A 354 -24.90 18.50 6.29
N GLU A 355 -25.86 17.91 5.57
CA GLU A 355 -26.45 18.54 4.38
C GLU A 355 -27.24 19.80 4.75
N VAL A 356 -27.02 20.87 3.99
CA VAL A 356 -27.76 22.12 4.12
C VAL A 356 -28.98 22.04 3.22
N LYS A 357 -30.18 21.98 3.81
CA LYS A 357 -31.44 21.84 3.06
C LYS A 357 -31.65 23.01 2.09
N GLY A 358 -32.09 22.70 0.87
CA GLY A 358 -32.37 23.70 -0.18
C GLY A 358 -31.12 24.31 -0.81
N SER A 359 -29.94 23.71 -0.61
CA SER A 359 -28.68 24.17 -1.18
C SER A 359 -28.22 23.36 -2.41
N ASP A 360 -29.14 22.59 -3.00
CA ASP A 360 -28.90 21.78 -4.17
C ASP A 360 -28.52 22.63 -5.38
N TRP A 361 -27.50 22.19 -6.12
CA TRP A 361 -27.01 22.83 -7.32
C TRP A 361 -26.33 21.81 -8.25
N GLU A 362 -26.01 22.23 -9.47
CA GLU A 362 -25.45 21.34 -10.49
C GLU A 362 -24.08 21.84 -10.97
N LEU A 363 -23.12 20.94 -11.08
CA LEU A 363 -21.81 21.21 -11.66
C LEU A 363 -21.69 20.53 -13.02
N GLU A 364 -21.44 21.32 -14.06
CA GLU A 364 -21.20 20.82 -15.41
C GLU A 364 -19.82 20.16 -15.54
N VAL A 365 -19.82 18.87 -15.86
CA VAL A 365 -18.60 18.08 -16.09
C VAL A 365 -18.83 17.03 -17.18
N ASP A 366 -17.78 16.74 -17.93
CA ASP A 366 -17.79 15.68 -18.95
C ASP A 366 -17.48 14.29 -18.39
N LEU A 367 -16.83 14.26 -17.22
CA LEU A 367 -16.25 13.07 -16.59
C LEU A 367 -16.38 13.19 -15.06
N ALA A 368 -16.73 12.09 -14.38
CA ALA A 368 -16.63 12.00 -12.94
C ALA A 368 -15.77 10.81 -12.52
N ILE A 369 -15.00 10.98 -11.45
CA ILE A 369 -14.15 9.94 -10.86
C ILE A 369 -14.51 9.81 -9.37
N GLU A 370 -15.01 8.64 -8.98
CA GLU A 370 -15.44 8.33 -7.62
C GLU A 370 -14.27 7.76 -6.81
N ALA A 371 -13.67 8.60 -5.96
CA ALA A 371 -12.60 8.26 -5.01
C ALA A 371 -13.14 8.22 -3.56
N ILE A 372 -14.28 7.56 -3.37
CA ILE A 372 -15.04 7.53 -2.11
C ILE A 372 -14.83 6.26 -1.27
N GLY A 373 -13.96 5.35 -1.71
CA GLY A 373 -13.57 4.15 -0.98
C GLY A 373 -13.42 2.93 -1.86
N SER A 374 -12.95 1.84 -1.25
CA SER A 374 -12.78 0.53 -1.87
C SER A 374 -13.45 -0.54 -1.01
N GLN A 375 -13.83 -1.65 -1.63
CA GLN A 375 -14.45 -2.80 -1.02
C GLN A 375 -13.82 -4.09 -1.56
N VAL A 376 -14.03 -5.18 -0.85
CA VAL A 376 -13.55 -6.50 -1.24
C VAL A 376 -14.32 -7.00 -2.47
N ASP A 377 -13.63 -7.72 -3.33
CA ASP A 377 -14.23 -8.46 -4.44
C ASP A 377 -15.11 -9.61 -3.93
N ASP A 378 -16.17 -9.93 -4.68
CA ASP A 378 -17.16 -10.91 -4.22
C ASP A 378 -16.58 -12.33 -4.19
N ASP A 379 -15.63 -12.66 -5.06
CA ASP A 379 -14.96 -13.96 -5.07
C ASP A 379 -14.01 -14.18 -3.86
N VAL A 380 -13.42 -13.11 -3.33
CA VAL A 380 -12.64 -13.18 -2.09
C VAL A 380 -13.54 -13.49 -0.88
N LYS A 381 -14.81 -13.06 -0.89
CA LYS A 381 -15.77 -13.43 0.17
C LYS A 381 -16.08 -14.92 0.17
N GLU A 382 -15.95 -15.57 -0.98
CA GLU A 382 -16.21 -17.00 -1.15
C GLU A 382 -14.95 -17.85 -1.04
N ILE A 383 -13.79 -17.25 -0.75
CA ILE A 383 -12.49 -17.94 -0.78
C ILE A 383 -12.37 -19.10 0.21
N HIS A 384 -13.08 -19.03 1.35
CA HIS A 384 -13.13 -20.11 2.33
C HIS A 384 -14.39 -19.97 3.21
N PRO A 385 -15.15 -21.05 3.46
CA PRO A 385 -16.43 -20.98 4.20
C PRO A 385 -16.28 -20.52 5.65
N ASP A 386 -15.18 -20.87 6.30
CA ASP A 386 -14.98 -20.56 7.72
C ASP A 386 -14.40 -19.15 7.97
N ILE A 387 -14.05 -18.40 6.92
CA ILE A 387 -13.51 -17.04 7.09
C ILE A 387 -14.67 -16.07 7.34
N LYS A 388 -14.62 -15.39 8.48
CA LYS A 388 -15.60 -14.37 8.87
C LYS A 388 -15.27 -13.02 8.25
N PHE A 389 -16.31 -12.32 7.83
CA PHE A 389 -16.24 -10.96 7.32
C PHE A 389 -17.07 -10.02 8.19
N GLU A 390 -16.54 -8.83 8.46
CA GLU A 390 -17.30 -7.72 9.06
C GLU A 390 -17.10 -6.47 8.19
N LYS A 391 -18.18 -5.79 7.83
CA LYS A 391 -18.15 -4.61 6.93
C LYS A 391 -17.34 -4.86 5.65
N ASN A 392 -17.47 -6.05 5.06
CA ASN A 392 -16.76 -6.49 3.86
C ASN A 392 -15.23 -6.63 4.02
N LEU A 393 -14.71 -6.82 5.24
CA LEU A 393 -13.29 -7.05 5.50
C LEU A 393 -13.11 -8.38 6.25
N ILE A 394 -11.98 -9.06 6.01
CA ILE A 394 -11.64 -10.29 6.74
C ILE A 394 -11.37 -9.95 8.22
N VAL A 395 -12.06 -10.63 9.12
CA VAL A 395 -11.83 -10.51 10.56
C VAL A 395 -10.60 -11.32 10.93
N VAL A 396 -9.64 -10.67 11.59
CA VAL A 396 -8.44 -11.31 12.13
C VAL A 396 -8.24 -10.99 13.61
N ASN A 397 -7.61 -11.90 14.34
CA ASN A 397 -7.19 -11.64 15.71
C ASN A 397 -5.87 -10.83 15.77
N LYS A 398 -5.35 -10.60 16.98
CA LYS A 398 -4.08 -9.88 17.20
C LYS A 398 -2.87 -10.55 16.55
N ARG A 399 -2.93 -11.86 16.28
CA ARG A 399 -1.88 -12.63 15.60
C ARG A 399 -2.05 -12.65 14.06
N LYS A 400 -3.01 -11.90 13.51
CA LYS A 400 -3.38 -11.91 12.08
C LYS A 400 -4.00 -13.24 11.60
N GLU A 401 -4.42 -14.09 12.52
CA GLU A 401 -5.13 -15.34 12.21
C GLU A 401 -6.57 -15.02 11.84
N THR A 402 -7.06 -15.65 10.77
CA THR A 402 -8.48 -15.65 10.43
C THR A 402 -9.24 -16.64 11.31
N SER A 403 -10.55 -16.75 11.13
CA SER A 403 -11.34 -17.81 11.78
C SER A 403 -11.14 -19.20 11.17
N ALA A 404 -10.41 -19.32 10.05
CA ALA A 404 -10.02 -20.58 9.46
C ALA A 404 -8.59 -20.98 9.90
N ASN A 405 -8.42 -22.25 10.27
CA ASN A 405 -7.14 -22.76 10.76
C ASN A 405 -6.03 -22.64 9.70
N SER A 406 -4.82 -22.30 10.15
CA SER A 406 -3.63 -22.11 9.30
C SER A 406 -3.77 -21.05 8.19
N ILE A 407 -4.81 -20.22 8.24
CA ILE A 407 -5.03 -19.10 7.32
C ILE A 407 -4.88 -17.78 8.09
N PHE A 408 -3.95 -16.95 7.62
CA PHE A 408 -3.67 -15.61 8.11
C PHE A 408 -4.12 -14.59 7.07
N ALA A 409 -4.39 -13.35 7.48
CA ALA A 409 -4.69 -12.27 6.54
C ALA A 409 -4.14 -10.92 7.01
N GLY A 410 -3.82 -10.04 6.06
CA GLY A 410 -3.26 -8.73 6.39
C GLY A 410 -3.19 -7.76 5.22
N GLY A 411 -2.99 -6.49 5.54
CA GLY A 411 -3.09 -5.42 4.56
C GLY A 411 -4.51 -4.85 4.49
N ASP A 412 -4.87 -4.29 3.34
CA ASP A 412 -6.14 -3.56 3.21
C ASP A 412 -7.36 -4.47 3.32
N ILE A 413 -7.21 -5.77 3.06
CA ILE A 413 -8.28 -6.77 3.19
C ILE A 413 -8.80 -6.93 4.63
N THR A 414 -8.00 -6.58 5.64
CA THR A 414 -8.40 -6.68 7.06
C THR A 414 -8.73 -5.33 7.70
N ARG A 415 -8.24 -4.22 7.13
CA ARG A 415 -8.36 -2.88 7.74
C ARG A 415 -9.18 -1.89 6.93
N GLY A 416 -9.44 -2.18 5.67
CA GLY A 416 -9.87 -1.19 4.70
C GLY A 416 -8.70 -0.48 4.03
N PRO A 417 -8.99 0.48 3.13
CA PRO A 417 -7.96 1.25 2.43
C PRO A 417 -7.02 1.95 3.41
N GLY A 418 -5.72 1.71 3.28
CA GLY A 418 -4.72 2.18 4.25
C GLY A 418 -3.37 2.55 3.65
N LEU A 419 -2.37 2.69 4.52
CA LEU A 419 -1.01 3.05 4.10
C LEU A 419 -0.19 1.81 3.75
N VAL A 420 0.70 1.96 2.76
CA VAL A 420 1.67 0.93 2.36
C VAL A 420 2.52 0.47 3.55
N ALA A 421 2.93 1.40 4.42
CA ALA A 421 3.71 1.09 5.62
C ALA A 421 2.95 0.18 6.60
N GLU A 422 1.62 0.33 6.69
CA GLU A 422 0.79 -0.52 7.54
C GLU A 422 0.59 -1.90 6.89
N ALA A 423 0.44 -1.98 5.57
CA ALA A 423 0.39 -3.27 4.86
C ALA A 423 1.69 -4.07 5.09
N ILE A 424 2.84 -3.40 5.03
CA ILE A 424 4.13 -3.99 5.38
C ILE A 424 4.14 -4.49 6.83
N ARG A 425 3.69 -3.67 7.79
CA ARG A 425 3.56 -4.08 9.20
C ARG A 425 2.79 -5.38 9.36
N ASP A 426 1.62 -5.48 8.72
CA ASP A 426 0.77 -6.66 8.82
C ASP A 426 1.42 -7.90 8.22
N GLY A 427 2.10 -7.75 7.08
CA GLY A 427 2.87 -8.84 6.50
C GLY A 427 3.96 -9.35 7.45
N LYS A 428 4.66 -8.45 8.16
CA LYS A 428 5.66 -8.83 9.16
C LYS A 428 5.07 -9.52 10.39
N GLU A 429 3.97 -8.99 10.90
CA GLU A 429 3.27 -9.58 12.04
C GLU A 429 2.77 -10.98 11.69
N ALA A 430 2.13 -11.14 10.53
CA ALA A 430 1.68 -12.45 10.06
C ALA A 430 2.85 -13.43 9.89
N ALA A 431 3.95 -13.02 9.24
CA ALA A 431 5.13 -13.87 9.09
C ALA A 431 5.70 -14.34 10.44
N ARG A 432 5.79 -13.45 11.44
CA ARG A 432 6.24 -13.83 12.78
C ARG A 432 5.33 -14.88 13.41
N ASN A 433 4.02 -14.69 13.33
CA ASN A 433 3.05 -15.60 13.94
C ASN A 433 3.00 -16.95 13.20
N ILE A 434 3.12 -16.95 11.87
CA ILE A 434 3.26 -18.18 11.06
C ILE A 434 4.50 -18.98 11.51
N LEU A 435 5.64 -18.31 11.73
CA LEU A 435 6.87 -18.96 12.20
C LEU A 435 6.72 -19.54 13.61
N GLU A 436 6.01 -18.84 14.50
CA GLU A 436 5.70 -19.36 15.84
C GLU A 436 4.80 -20.59 15.77
N GLU A 437 3.79 -20.58 14.90
CA GLU A 437 2.87 -21.70 14.71
C GLU A 437 3.61 -22.94 14.18
N ILE A 438 4.46 -22.76 13.16
CA ILE A 438 5.31 -23.83 12.63
C ILE A 438 6.19 -24.43 13.73
N LYS A 439 6.81 -23.60 14.58
CA LYS A 439 7.65 -24.08 15.68
C LYS A 439 6.86 -24.87 16.73
N LYS A 440 5.62 -24.46 17.03
CA LYS A 440 4.76 -25.19 17.97
C LYS A 440 4.41 -26.57 17.43
N SER A 441 4.00 -26.66 16.16
CA SER A 441 3.69 -27.94 15.53
C SER A 441 4.89 -28.89 15.48
N GLU A 442 6.10 -28.38 15.20
CA GLU A 442 7.34 -29.18 15.26
C GLU A 442 7.67 -29.69 16.68
N CYS A 443 7.37 -28.89 17.72
CA CYS A 443 7.55 -29.30 19.11
C CYS A 443 6.52 -30.36 19.53
N GLU A 444 5.26 -30.20 19.13
CA GLU A 444 4.19 -31.16 19.42
C GLU A 444 4.44 -32.52 18.74
N GLU A 445 4.86 -32.55 17.48
CA GLU A 445 5.27 -33.79 16.80
C GLU A 445 6.41 -34.51 17.53
N LYS A 446 7.42 -33.77 18.03
CA LYS A 446 8.54 -34.35 18.79
C LYS A 446 8.09 -34.91 20.14
N VAL A 447 7.14 -34.26 20.82
CA VAL A 447 6.59 -34.75 22.09
C VAL A 447 5.75 -36.01 21.87
N VAL A 448 4.94 -36.05 20.81
CA VAL A 448 4.16 -37.24 20.44
C VAL A 448 5.09 -38.40 20.07
N LEU A 449 6.09 -38.19 19.22
CA LEU A 449 7.08 -39.22 18.86
C LEU A 449 7.89 -39.73 20.07
N ALA A 450 8.20 -38.86 21.04
CA ALA A 450 8.87 -39.26 22.28
C ALA A 450 7.97 -40.10 23.20
N SER A 451 6.65 -39.87 23.18
CA SER A 451 5.66 -40.63 23.96
C SER A 451 5.27 -41.99 23.35
N VAL A 452 5.49 -42.19 22.04
CA VAL A 452 5.10 -43.41 21.31
C VAL A 452 6.27 -44.40 21.15
N SER A 453 7.47 -44.06 21.61
CA SER A 453 8.59 -45.02 21.68
C SER A 453 8.31 -46.07 22.76
N PRO A 454 8.06 -47.35 22.42
CA PRO A 454 8.00 -48.40 23.43
C PRO A 454 9.42 -48.55 23.97
N ARG A 455 9.58 -48.41 25.29
CA ARG A 455 10.80 -48.87 25.97
C ARG A 455 10.93 -50.37 25.68
N ARG A 456 11.80 -50.74 24.74
CA ARG A 456 12.28 -52.12 24.62
C ARG A 456 13.24 -52.34 25.80
N CYS A 457 12.75 -53.06 26.81
CA CYS A 457 13.61 -53.87 27.66
C CYS A 457 13.84 -55.21 26.97
#